data_AF-A0A396HCP1-F1
#
_entry.id   AF-A0A396HCP1-F1
#
_cell.length_a   1.000
_cell.length_b   1.000
_cell.length_c   1.000
_cell.angle_alpha   90.00
_cell.angle_beta   90.00
_cell.angle_gamma   90.00
#
_symmetry.space_group_name_H-M   'P 1'
#
loop_
_entity.id
_entity.type
_entity.pdbx_description
1 polymer ?
#
loop_
_entity_poly.entity_id
_entity_poly.type
_entity_poly.pdbx_seq_one_letter_code
_entity_poly.pdbx_strand_id
1 'polypeptide(L)'
;MFVSHVEVPSYFVGLVLENCNLPYANHGHVILGDPSPLLFYPISSTEIRCFVDVPAGKRLPSLVNGEMTHYLKTMVAPQVYQLMYL
;
A
#
# COMPACT_ATOMS: atom_id res chain seq x y z
N MET A 1 14.40 23.58 -26.94
CA MET A 1 13.45 23.20 -25.87
C MET A 1 14.13 22.19 -24.98
N PHE A 2 14.42 22.52 -23.73
CA PHE A 2 14.88 21.54 -22.75
C PHE A 2 13.64 20.81 -22.24
N VAL A 3 13.49 19.54 -22.59
CA VAL A 3 12.51 18.67 -21.95
C VAL A 3 13.19 18.18 -20.67
N SER A 4 12.80 18.70 -19.52
CA SER A 4 13.21 18.12 -18.24
C SER A 4 12.60 16.73 -18.15
N HIS A 5 13.43 15.69 -18.15
CA HIS A 5 12.99 14.32 -17.94
C HIS A 5 12.49 14.19 -16.50
N VAL A 6 11.20 13.93 -16.32
CA VAL A 6 10.61 13.66 -15.00
C VAL A 6 10.83 12.19 -14.69
N GLU A 7 11.59 11.91 -13.63
CA GLU A 7 11.76 10.56 -13.13
C GLU A 7 10.59 10.20 -12.21
N VAL A 8 10.02 9.02 -12.42
CA VAL A 8 8.96 8.45 -11.57
C VAL A 8 9.64 7.42 -10.65
N PRO A 9 9.83 7.71 -9.35
CA PRO A 9 10.61 6.85 -8.46
C PRO A 9 9.83 5.64 -7.95
N SER A 10 8.50 5.71 -7.90
CA SER A 10 7.63 4.62 -7.44
C SER A 10 6.17 4.87 -7.84
N TYR A 11 5.32 3.89 -7.53
CA TYR A 11 3.87 3.95 -7.71
C TYR A 11 3.17 3.56 -6.41
N PHE A 12 2.11 4.30 -6.06
CA PHE A 12 1.21 3.85 -5.02
C PHE A 12 0.11 2.95 -5.57
N VAL A 13 -0.06 1.79 -4.94
CA VAL A 13 -1.23 0.93 -5.11
C VAL A 13 -2.17 1.19 -3.93
N GLY A 14 -3.34 1.78 -4.23
CA GLY A 14 -4.34 2.10 -3.23
C GLY A 14 -5.36 0.98 -3.02
N LEU A 15 -5.65 0.67 -1.76
CA LEU A 15 -6.73 -0.22 -1.35
C LEU A 15 -7.67 0.50 -0.38
N VAL A 16 -8.95 0.13 -0.43
CA VAL A 16 -9.91 0.44 0.63
C VAL A 16 -10.15 -0.84 1.41
N LEU A 17 -9.89 -0.79 2.72
CA LEU A 17 -10.11 -1.88 3.64
C LEU A 17 -11.38 -1.59 4.43
N GLU A 18 -12.34 -2.49 4.36
CA GLU A 18 -13.59 -2.41 5.10
C GLU A 18 -13.53 -3.29 6.36
N ASN A 19 -14.27 -2.90 7.40
CA ASN A 19 -14.46 -3.72 8.60
C ASN A 19 -13.14 -4.11 9.31
N CYS A 20 -12.16 -3.21 9.28
CA CYS A 20 -10.87 -3.36 9.97
C CYS A 20 -10.68 -2.18 10.92
N ASN A 21 -9.99 -2.42 12.04
CA ASN A 21 -9.56 -1.37 12.96
C ASN A 21 -8.03 -1.22 12.88
N LEU A 22 -7.55 0.01 12.93
CA LEU A 22 -6.14 0.28 13.18
C LEU A 22 -5.91 0.42 14.69
N PRO A 23 -4.70 0.10 15.19
CA PRO A 23 -4.33 0.49 16.54
C PRO A 23 -4.37 2.02 16.66
N TYR A 24 -4.41 2.56 17.88
CA TYR A 24 -4.38 4.01 18.12
C TYR A 24 -5.35 4.84 17.25
N ALA A 25 -6.61 4.88 17.65
CA ALA A 25 -7.64 5.65 16.98
C ALA A 25 -7.20 7.10 16.65
N ASN A 26 -7.67 7.61 15.51
CA ASN A 26 -7.38 8.96 14.98
C ASN A 26 -5.92 9.20 14.53
N HIS A 27 -5.11 8.16 14.37
CA HIS A 27 -3.75 8.28 13.84
C HIS A 27 -3.58 7.55 12.51
N GLY A 28 -2.79 8.14 11.61
CA GLY A 28 -2.25 7.44 10.45
C GLY A 28 -1.12 6.51 10.88
N HIS A 29 -0.95 5.41 10.15
CA HIS A 29 0.06 4.39 10.44
C HIS A 29 1.01 4.26 9.25
N VAL A 30 2.29 4.20 9.56
CA VAL A 30 3.34 3.91 8.59
C VAL A 30 3.98 2.59 9.00
N ILE A 31 3.94 1.61 8.11
CA ILE A 31 4.66 0.33 8.29
C ILE A 31 5.93 0.42 7.46
N LEU A 32 7.07 0.20 8.10
CA LEU A 32 8.36 0.07 7.42
C LEU A 32 8.49 -1.35 6.86
N GLY A 33 7.79 -1.60 5.75
CA GLY A 33 7.84 -2.87 5.03
C GLY A 33 9.11 -3.03 4.20
N ASP A 34 9.34 -4.27 3.75
CA ASP A 34 10.37 -4.65 2.80
C ASP A 34 9.72 -4.93 1.42
N PRO A 35 10.11 -4.25 0.33
CA PRO A 35 11.20 -3.27 0.23
C PRO A 35 10.80 -1.82 0.53
N SER A 36 9.52 -1.55 0.80
CA SER A 36 8.98 -0.20 0.75
C SER A 36 7.86 0.00 1.77
N PRO A 37 7.61 1.26 2.20
CA PRO A 37 6.66 1.53 3.26
C PRO A 37 5.21 1.30 2.81
N LEU A 38 4.36 1.07 3.81
CA LEU A 38 2.91 1.05 3.66
C LEU A 38 2.28 2.14 4.54
N LEU A 39 1.23 2.78 4.03
CA LEU A 39 0.52 3.85 4.71
C LEU A 39 -0.92 3.44 4.95
N PHE A 40 -1.40 3.60 6.18
CA PHE A 40 -2.80 3.35 6.53
C PHE A 40 -3.40 4.57 7.22
N TYR A 41 -4.63 4.93 6.87
CA TYR A 41 -5.38 5.95 7.60
C TYR A 41 -6.89 5.77 7.40
N PRO A 42 -7.70 6.05 8.43
CA PRO A 42 -9.15 6.02 8.29
C PRO A 42 -9.60 7.09 7.31
N ILE A 43 -10.51 6.74 6.41
CA ILE A 43 -11.17 7.67 5.48
C ILE A 43 -12.67 7.82 5.77
N SER A 44 -13.23 6.91 6.56
CA SER A 44 -14.58 6.99 7.12
C SER A 44 -14.64 6.22 8.45
N SER A 45 -15.83 6.10 9.05
CA SER A 45 -16.04 5.30 10.26
C SER A 45 -15.93 3.78 10.02
N THR A 46 -15.93 3.34 8.77
CA THR A 46 -15.94 1.91 8.39
C THR A 46 -14.85 1.52 7.40
N GLU A 47 -14.12 2.51 6.87
CA GLU A 47 -13.13 2.30 5.81
C GLU A 47 -11.77 2.89 6.18
N ILE A 48 -10.73 2.12 5.87
CA ILE A 48 -9.34 2.52 5.97
C ILE A 48 -8.73 2.54 4.56
N ARG A 49 -8.05 3.63 4.23
CA ARG A 49 -7.16 3.67 3.07
C ARG A 49 -5.86 2.98 3.41
N CYS A 50 -5.41 2.08 2.53
CA CYS A 50 -4.06 1.54 2.51
C CYS A 50 -3.35 1.97 1.22
N PHE A 51 -2.11 2.44 1.32
CA PHE A 51 -1.20 2.59 0.18
C PHE A 51 -0.01 1.67 0.34
N VAL A 52 0.27 0.91 -0.72
CA VAL A 52 1.51 0.15 -0.87
C VAL A 52 2.42 0.92 -1.82
N ASP A 53 3.61 1.30 -1.36
CA ASP A 53 4.65 1.84 -2.23
C ASP A 53 5.30 0.72 -3.05
N VAL A 54 5.34 0.88 -4.38
CA VAL A 54 5.97 -0.07 -5.29
C VAL A 54 7.07 0.66 -6.07
N PRO A 55 8.35 0.39 -5.78
CA PRO A 55 9.48 1.08 -6.42
C PRO A 55 9.47 0.95 -7.94
N ALA A 56 9.82 2.05 -8.63
CA ALA A 56 10.07 2.03 -10.05
C ALA A 56 11.32 1.18 -10.36
N GLY A 57 11.35 0.58 -11.55
CA GLY A 57 12.40 -0.34 -11.97
C GLY A 57 12.04 -1.83 -11.85
N LYS A 58 10.96 -2.15 -11.13
CA LYS A 58 10.26 -3.44 -11.28
C LYS A 58 8.99 -3.22 -12.10
N ARG A 59 8.64 -4.20 -12.95
CA ARG A 59 7.37 -4.17 -13.69
C ARG A 59 6.23 -4.15 -12.67
N LEU A 60 5.38 -3.13 -12.71
CA LEU A 60 4.19 -3.07 -11.87
C LEU A 60 3.31 -4.29 -12.14
N PRO A 61 2.87 -5.05 -11.12
CA PRO A 61 2.00 -6.20 -11.32
C PRO A 61 0.73 -5.81 -12.06
N SER A 62 0.31 -6.62 -13.03
CA SER A 62 -0.90 -6.34 -13.79
C SER A 62 -2.17 -6.51 -12.95
N LEU A 63 -3.10 -5.56 -13.09
CA LEU A 63 -4.43 -5.64 -12.50
C LEU A 63 -5.34 -6.63 -13.26
N VAL A 64 -5.18 -6.74 -14.57
CA VAL A 64 -6.11 -7.46 -15.46
C VAL A 64 -5.98 -8.97 -15.35
N ASN A 65 -4.76 -9.47 -15.10
CA ASN A 65 -4.49 -10.91 -15.01
C ASN A 65 -4.35 -11.41 -13.55
N GLY A 66 -4.60 -10.55 -12.57
CA GLY A 66 -4.55 -10.90 -11.15
C GLY A 66 -3.15 -10.93 -10.51
N GLU A 67 -2.08 -10.59 -11.23
CA GLU A 67 -0.72 -10.48 -10.67
C GLU A 67 -0.67 -9.52 -9.48
N MET A 68 -1.39 -8.39 -9.54
CA MET A 68 -1.47 -7.45 -8.42
C MET A 68 -2.14 -8.09 -7.20
N THR A 69 -3.25 -8.79 -7.40
CA THR A 69 -3.92 -9.53 -6.32
C THR A 69 -3.00 -10.58 -5.70
N HIS A 70 -2.23 -11.29 -6.53
CA HIS A 70 -1.24 -12.26 -6.06
C HIS A 70 -0.15 -11.56 -5.23
N TYR A 71 0.45 -10.50 -5.75
CA TYR A 71 1.48 -9.70 -5.07
C TYR A 71 0.99 -9.17 -3.71
N LEU A 72 -0.21 -8.59 -3.67
CA LEU A 72 -0.79 -8.07 -2.43
C LEU A 72 -0.98 -9.18 -1.37
N LYS A 73 -1.40 -10.37 -1.79
CA LYS A 73 -1.64 -11.51 -0.88
C LYS A 73 -0.34 -12.16 -0.41
N THR A 74 0.66 -12.30 -1.28
CA THR A 74 1.87 -13.09 -0.98
C THR A 74 3.03 -12.25 -0.46
N MET A 75 3.13 -10.99 -0.86
CA MET A 75 4.26 -10.13 -0.50
C MET A 75 3.88 -9.06 0.51
N VAL A 76 2.69 -8.48 0.39
CA VAL A 76 2.26 -7.34 1.22
C VAL A 76 1.57 -7.80 2.50
N ALA A 77 0.49 -8.58 2.39
CA ALA A 77 -0.33 -8.99 3.54
C ALA A 77 0.48 -9.60 4.72
N PRO A 78 1.51 -10.45 4.48
CA PRO A 78 2.39 -10.96 5.53
C PRO A 78 3.01 -9.91 6.46
N GLN A 79 3.25 -8.72 5.94
CA GLN A 79 3.94 -7.64 6.66
C GLN A 79 2.99 -6.75 7.47
N VAL A 80 1.68 -6.92 7.29
CA VAL A 80 0.64 -6.10 7.93
C VAL A 80 -0.04 -6.84 9.11
N TYR A 81 0.15 -8.16 9.21
CA TYR A 81 -0.56 -8.99 10.20
C TYR A 81 -0.42 -8.52 11.65
N GLN A 82 0.71 -7.93 12.05
CA GLN A 82 0.87 -7.45 13.43
C GLN A 82 0.00 -6.21 13.74
N LEU A 83 -0.38 -5.41 12.74
CA LEU A 83 -1.22 -4.23 12.96
C LEU A 83 -2.72 -4.56 13.09
N MET A 84 -3.19 -5.65 12.50
CA MET A 84 -4.63 -5.96 12.40
C MET A 84 -5.15 -6.88 13.52
N TYR A 85 -4.27 -7.39 14.39
CA TYR A 85 -4.60 -8.33 15.47
C TYR A 85 -4.31 -7.79 16.89
N LEU A 86 -4.03 -6.49 17.01
CA LEU A 86 -4.02 -5.75 18.28
C LEU A 86 -5.27 -4.87 18.35
#